data_AF-A0A926YHX3-F1
#
_entry.id   AF-A0A926YHX3-F1
#
_cell.length_a   1.000
_cell.length_b   1.000
_cell.length_c   1.000
_cell.angle_alpha   90.00
_cell.angle_beta   90.00
_cell.angle_gamma   90.00
#
_symmetry.space_group_name_H-M   'P 1'
#
loop_
_entity.id
_entity.type
_entity.pdbx_description
1 polymer ?
#
loop_
_entity_poly.entity_id
_entity_poly.type
_entity_poly.pdbx_seq_one_letter_code
_entity_poly.pdbx_strand_id
1 'polypeptide(L)'
;MAYFWFKAFHIVGFVTWFGGLFYLPRLFIYHQEANDKPEPARSILKEQFELMEKRLYGIIATPGMLVTIAMAVGIITTEPEILRSTWLHVKIGFVLLLIGYHHYCKRLMKRLAA
;
A
#
# COMPACT_ATOMS: atom_id res chain seq x y z
N MET A 1 20.34 0.47 20.33
CA MET A 1 19.23 1.46 20.42
C MET A 1 18.61 1.79 19.08
N ALA A 2 19.39 2.15 18.04
CA ALA A 2 18.86 2.46 16.70
C ALA A 2 18.01 1.32 16.07
N TYR A 3 18.40 0.06 16.31
CA TYR A 3 17.64 -1.12 15.86
C TYR A 3 16.16 -1.11 16.28
N PHE A 4 15.86 -0.77 17.54
CA PHE A 4 14.49 -0.75 18.04
C PHE A 4 13.65 0.34 17.38
N TRP A 5 14.26 1.49 17.10
CA TRP A 5 13.63 2.58 16.34
C TRP A 5 13.32 2.15 14.90
N PHE A 6 14.29 1.55 14.20
CA PHE A 6 14.04 1.02 12.86
C PHE A 6 12.93 -0.03 12.85
N LYS A 7 12.92 -0.94 13.83
CA LYS A 7 11.87 -1.95 13.96
C LYS A 7 10.50 -1.31 14.24
N ALA A 8 10.42 -0.31 15.12
CA ALA A 8 9.16 0.38 15.42
C ALA A 8 8.60 1.10 14.18
N PHE A 9 9.41 1.93 13.52
CA PHE A 9 8.98 2.64 12.32
C PHE A 9 8.68 1.71 11.15
N HIS A 10 9.41 0.59 11.01
CA HIS A 10 9.10 -0.45 10.03
C HIS A 10 7.69 -1.01 10.24
N ILE A 11 7.30 -1.31 11.48
CA ILE A 11 5.96 -1.84 11.80
C ILE A 11 4.89 -0.78 11.51
N VAL A 12 5.10 0.47 11.92
CA VAL A 12 4.17 1.58 11.65
C VAL A 12 3.96 1.77 10.15
N GLY A 13 5.06 1.81 9.39
CA GLY A 13 5.02 1.88 7.93
C GLY A 13 4.25 0.71 7.33
N PHE A 14 4.53 -0.51 7.79
CA PHE A 14 3.90 -1.73 7.27
C PHE A 14 2.40 -1.73 7.51
N VAL A 15 1.94 -1.41 8.73
CA VAL A 15 0.51 -1.36 9.06
C VAL A 15 -0.19 -0.29 8.23
N THR A 16 0.43 0.87 8.05
CA THR A 16 -0.12 1.97 7.22
C THR A 16 -0.24 1.54 5.76
N TRP A 17 0.80 0.92 5.22
CA TRP A 17 0.83 0.46 3.84
C TRP A 17 -0.15 -0.68 3.58
N PHE A 18 -0.15 -1.69 4.45
CA PHE A 18 -1.01 -2.85 4.35
C PHE A 18 -2.49 -2.47 4.51
N GLY A 19 -2.81 -1.64 5.51
CA GLY A 19 -4.18 -1.13 5.69
C GLY A 19 -4.67 -0.33 4.49
N GLY A 20 -3.84 0.56 3.94
CA GLY A 20 -4.17 1.31 2.73
C GLY A 20 -4.42 0.41 1.51
N LEU A 21 -3.56 -0.60 1.32
CA LEU A 21 -3.70 -1.56 0.23
C LEU A 21 -4.94 -2.44 0.33
N PHE A 22 -5.32 -2.87 1.53
CA PHE A 22 -6.52 -3.68 1.73
C PHE A 22 -7.81 -2.88 1.59
N TYR A 23 -7.77 -1.57 1.83
CA TYR A 23 -8.93 -0.70 1.66
C TYR A 23 -9.17 -0.29 0.20
N LEU A 24 -8.11 -0.23 -0.63
CA LEU A 24 -8.19 0.17 -2.04
C LEU A 24 -9.18 -0.67 -2.89
N PRO A 25 -9.16 -2.01 -2.86
CA PRO A 25 -10.09 -2.85 -3.63
C PRO A 25 -11.55 -2.59 -3.31
N ARG A 26 -11.86 -2.27 -2.06
CA ARG A 26 -13.22 -1.96 -1.63
C ARG A 26 -13.70 -0.65 -2.25
N LEU A 27 -12.81 0.36 -2.33
CA LEU A 27 -13.13 1.60 -3.06
C LEU A 27 -13.38 1.33 -4.54
N PHE A 28 -12.60 0.46 -5.18
CA PHE A 28 -12.80 0.09 -6.58
C PHE A 28 -14.16 -0.55 -6.86
N ILE A 29 -14.65 -1.39 -5.95
CA ILE A 29 -15.99 -1.97 -6.04
C ILE A 29 -17.05 -0.85 -5.96
N TYR A 30 -16.93 0.06 -4.99
CA TYR A 30 -17.88 1.18 -4.84
C TYR A 30 -17.84 2.16 -6.01
N HIS A 31 -16.66 2.37 -6.61
CA HIS A 31 -16.52 3.14 -7.84
C HIS A 31 -17.31 2.48 -8.98
N GLN A 32 -17.20 1.17 -9.13
CA GLN A 32 -17.92 0.45 -10.18
C GLN A 32 -19.43 0.44 -9.94
N GLU A 33 -19.88 0.23 -8.71
CA GLU A 33 -21.30 0.32 -8.34
C GLU A 33 -21.88 1.73 -8.55
N ALA A 34 -21.05 2.78 -8.44
CA ALA A 34 -21.47 4.15 -8.71
C ALA A 34 -21.74 4.40 -10.21
N ASN A 35 -21.11 3.64 -11.12
CA ASN A 35 -21.34 3.75 -12.56
C ASN A 35 -22.76 3.31 -12.97
N ASP A 36 -23.41 2.46 -12.18
CA ASP A 36 -24.75 1.94 -12.47
C ASP A 36 -25.88 2.87 -11.95
N LYS A 37 -25.52 3.98 -11.28
CA LYS A 37 -26.51 4.93 -10.78
C LYS A 37 -26.96 5.93 -11.85
N PRO A 38 -28.21 6.42 -11.80
CA PRO A 38 -28.66 7.49 -12.68
C PRO A 38 -27.99 8.83 -12.34
N GLU A 39 -27.89 9.69 -13.34
CA GLU A 39 -27.45 11.07 -13.20
C GLU A 39 -28.41 11.86 -12.29
N PRO A 40 -27.91 12.78 -11.43
CA PRO A 40 -26.52 13.25 -11.32
C PRO A 40 -25.66 12.45 -10.31
N ALA A 41 -26.22 11.44 -9.64
CA ALA A 41 -25.53 10.74 -8.55
C ALA A 41 -24.24 10.04 -9.02
N ARG A 42 -24.24 9.54 -10.26
CA ARG A 42 -23.08 8.89 -10.88
C ARG A 42 -21.84 9.78 -10.96
N SER A 43 -21.96 10.99 -11.51
CA SER A 43 -20.81 11.87 -11.73
C SER A 43 -20.20 12.34 -10.42
N ILE A 44 -21.05 12.70 -9.45
CA ILE A 44 -20.62 13.15 -8.11
C ILE A 44 -19.85 12.04 -7.38
N LEU A 45 -20.39 10.82 -7.37
CA LEU A 45 -19.76 9.70 -6.69
C LEU A 45 -18.46 9.26 -7.39
N LYS A 46 -18.43 9.28 -8.73
CA LYS A 46 -17.22 8.94 -9.51
C LYS A 46 -16.06 9.87 -9.15
N GLU A 47 -16.30 11.18 -9.17
CA GLU A 47 -15.29 12.19 -8.81
C GLU A 47 -14.80 12.03 -7.36
N GLN A 48 -15.74 11.77 -6.44
CA GLN A 48 -15.41 11.53 -5.04
C GLN A 48 -14.55 10.28 -4.85
N PHE A 49 -14.93 9.14 -5.45
CA PHE A 49 -14.19 7.89 -5.31
C PHE A 49 -12.80 7.98 -5.96
N GLU A 50 -12.69 8.60 -7.13
CA GLU A 50 -11.40 8.81 -7.78
C GLU A 50 -10.45 9.66 -6.90
N LEU A 51 -10.97 10.71 -6.25
CA LEU A 51 -10.20 11.52 -5.31
C LEU A 51 -9.77 10.70 -4.08
N MET A 52 -10.67 9.89 -3.51
CA MET A 52 -10.38 9.05 -2.36
C MET A 52 -9.31 8.00 -2.67
N GLU A 53 -9.41 7.32 -3.81
CA GLU A 53 -8.44 6.34 -4.28
C GLU A 53 -7.06 6.97 -4.48
N LYS A 54 -6.98 8.12 -5.15
CA LYS A 54 -5.72 8.85 -5.38
C LYS A 54 -5.05 9.27 -4.08
N ARG A 55 -5.83 9.82 -3.13
CA ARG A 55 -5.31 10.24 -1.81
C ARG A 55 -4.84 9.03 -1.01
N LEU A 56 -5.64 7.97 -0.94
CA LEU A 56 -5.28 6.76 -0.22
C LEU A 56 -4.02 6.11 -0.80
N TYR A 57 -3.94 5.99 -2.12
CA TYR A 57 -2.77 5.39 -2.77
C TYR A 57 -1.52 6.28 -2.64
N GLY A 58 -1.65 7.58 -2.95
CA GLY A 58 -0.52 8.50 -3.03
C GLY A 58 -0.03 9.06 -1.70
N ILE A 59 -0.93 9.34 -0.76
CA ILE A 59 -0.61 9.99 0.53
C ILE A 59 -0.40 8.95 1.63
N ILE A 60 -1.14 7.84 1.61
CA ILE A 60 -1.10 6.84 2.70
C ILE A 60 -0.26 5.62 2.29
N ALA A 61 -0.68 4.91 1.24
CA ALA A 61 -0.07 3.62 0.89
C ALA A 61 1.37 3.76 0.36
N THR A 62 1.63 4.72 -0.54
CA THR A 62 2.96 4.90 -1.15
C THR A 62 4.00 5.35 -0.12
N PRO A 63 3.75 6.37 0.74
CA PRO A 63 4.72 6.75 1.78
C PRO A 63 4.90 5.66 2.83
N GLY A 64 3.82 4.96 3.20
CA GLY A 64 3.91 3.79 4.09
C GLY A 64 4.83 2.70 3.54
N MET A 65 4.74 2.39 2.25
CA MET A 65 5.65 1.46 1.58
C MET A 65 7.11 1.91 1.66
N LEU A 66 7.37 3.18 1.33
CA LEU A 66 8.72 3.75 1.35
C LEU A 66 9.34 3.70 2.74
N VAL A 67 8.59 4.08 3.78
CA VAL A 67 9.03 3.98 5.17
C VAL A 67 9.30 2.53 5.54
N THR A 68 8.40 1.60 5.20
CA THR A 68 8.58 0.17 5.48
C THR A 68 9.89 -0.36 4.90
N ILE A 69 10.16 -0.07 3.62
CA ILE A 69 11.35 -0.54 2.91
C ILE A 69 12.62 0.14 3.45
N ALA A 70 12.61 1.46 3.63
CA ALA A 70 13.75 2.20 4.15
C ALA A 70 14.15 1.72 5.55
N MET A 71 13.17 1.52 6.43
CA MET A 71 13.42 1.00 7.78
C MET A 71 13.86 -0.47 7.76
N ALA A 72 13.37 -1.29 6.82
CA ALA A 72 13.84 -2.66 6.65
C ALA A 72 15.32 -2.71 6.27
N VAL A 73 15.77 -1.82 5.37
CA VAL A 73 17.19 -1.67 5.03
C VAL A 73 18.00 -1.25 6.27
N GLY A 74 17.49 -0.31 7.06
CA GLY A 74 18.13 0.10 8.33
C GLY A 74 18.27 -1.03 9.37
N ILE A 75 17.31 -1.96 9.41
CA ILE A 75 17.41 -3.16 10.27
C ILE A 75 18.55 -4.08 9.76
N ILE A 76 18.63 -4.31 8.45
CA ILE A 76 19.65 -5.18 7.86
C ILE A 76 21.07 -4.60 8.03
N THR A 77 21.23 -3.27 7.93
CA THR A 77 22.54 -2.64 8.14
C THR A 77 22.99 -2.65 9.60
N THR A 78 22.05 -2.66 10.55
CA THR A 78 22.37 -2.73 11.99
C THR A 78 22.63 -4.17 12.46
N GLU A 79 21.96 -5.16 11.87
CA GLU A 79 22.19 -6.59 12.14
C GLU A 79 22.34 -7.39 10.83
N PRO A 80 23.54 -7.42 10.23
CA PRO A 80 23.76 -8.11 8.95
C PRO A 80 23.55 -9.63 9.03
N GLU A 81 23.76 -10.24 10.21
CA GLU A 81 23.60 -11.69 10.40
C GLU A 81 22.16 -12.18 10.18
N ILE A 82 21.17 -11.29 10.27
CA ILE A 82 19.76 -11.61 10.00
C ILE A 82 19.56 -12.14 8.56
N LEU A 83 20.44 -11.77 7.62
CA LEU A 83 20.43 -12.27 6.24
C LEU A 83 20.69 -13.77 6.15
N ARG A 84 21.32 -14.40 7.15
CA ARG A 84 21.53 -15.85 7.17
C ARG A 84 20.25 -16.62 7.52
N SER A 85 19.22 -15.94 8.00
CA SER A 85 17.96 -16.57 8.38
C SER A 85 17.13 -16.93 7.14
N THR A 86 16.77 -18.21 7.00
CA THR A 86 15.84 -18.68 5.97
C THR A 86 14.48 -17.96 6.04
N TRP A 87 14.03 -17.62 7.26
CA TRP A 87 12.78 -16.89 7.47
C TRP A 87 12.78 -15.50 6.83
N LEU A 88 13.92 -14.80 6.84
CA LEU A 88 14.02 -13.48 6.21
C LEU A 88 13.81 -13.56 4.71
N HIS A 89 14.38 -14.57 4.04
CA HIS A 89 14.22 -14.77 2.60
C HIS A 89 12.74 -15.00 2.23
N VAL A 90 12.04 -15.84 3.00
CA VAL A 90 10.60 -16.05 2.84
C VAL A 90 9.83 -14.75 3.03
N LYS A 91 10.15 -13.98 4.08
CA LYS A 91 9.53 -12.68 4.35
C LYS A 91 9.75 -11.68 3.22
N ILE A 92 10.95 -11.60 2.66
CA ILE A 92 11.27 -10.75 1.49
C ILE A 92 10.42 -11.17 0.28
N GLY A 93 10.24 -12.46 0.05
CA GLY A 93 9.34 -12.97 -0.99
C GLY A 93 7.91 -12.42 -0.86
N PHE A 94 7.34 -12.45 0.35
CA PHE A 94 6.02 -11.86 0.62
C PHE A 94 5.98 -10.34 0.42
N VAL A 95 7.04 -9.62 0.82
CA VAL A 95 7.12 -8.17 0.60
C VAL A 95 7.17 -7.85 -0.89
N LEU A 96 7.94 -8.59 -1.69
CA LEU A 96 7.98 -8.42 -3.14
C LEU A 96 6.61 -8.68 -3.78
N LEU A 97 5.89 -9.70 -3.33
CA LEU A 97 4.51 -9.96 -3.75
C LEU A 97 3.60 -8.78 -3.41
N LEU A 98 3.71 -8.23 -2.21
CA LEU A 98 2.92 -7.07 -1.77
C LEU A 98 3.26 -5.80 -2.59
N ILE A 99 4.52 -5.60 -2.96
CA ILE A 99 4.93 -4.54 -3.89
C ILE A 99 4.29 -4.77 -5.27
N GLY A 100 4.30 -6.01 -5.77
CA GLY A 100 3.60 -6.36 -7.01
C GLY A 100 2.12 -6.03 -6.96
N TYR A 101 1.46 -6.39 -5.86
CA TYR A 101 0.07 -6.05 -5.59
C TYR A 101 -0.18 -4.53 -5.53
N HIS A 102 0.71 -3.77 -4.89
CA HIS A 102 0.62 -2.32 -4.85
C HIS A 102 0.63 -1.69 -6.25
N HIS A 103 1.48 -2.17 -7.15
CA HIS A 103 1.52 -1.71 -8.54
C HIS A 103 0.31 -2.19 -9.35
N TYR A 104 -0.21 -3.38 -9.06
CA TYR A 104 -1.45 -3.87 -9.64
C TYR A 104 -2.64 -2.96 -9.26
N CYS A 105 -2.76 -2.57 -8.00
CA CYS A 105 -3.77 -1.62 -7.54
C CYS A 105 -3.65 -0.26 -8.24
N LYS A 106 -2.42 0.25 -8.45
CA LYS A 106 -2.20 1.47 -9.26
C LYS A 106 -2.72 1.32 -10.68
N ARG A 107 -2.54 0.16 -11.30
CA ARG A 107 -3.04 -0.12 -12.65
C ARG A 107 -4.56 -0.16 -12.69
N LEU A 108 -5.20 -0.75 -11.68
CA LEU A 108 -6.65 -0.80 -11.58
C LEU A 108 -7.27 0.59 -11.37
N MET A 109 -6.70 1.39 -10.47
CA MET A 109 -7.11 2.80 -10.27
C MET A 109 -7.06 3.60 -11.58
N LYS A 110 -5.98 3.46 -12.37
CA LYS A 110 -5.88 4.12 -13.68
C LYS A 110 -6.91 3.64 -14.70
N ARG A 111 -7.36 2.38 -14.61
CA ARG A 111 -8.38 1.82 -15.52
C ARG A 111 -9.79 2.30 -15.17
N LEU A 112 -10.07 2.53 -13.88
CA LEU A 112 -11.37 3.01 -13.41
C LEU A 112 -11.54 4.53 -13.61
N ALA A 113 -10.44 5.28 -13.54
CA ALA A 113 -10.41 6.71 -13.83
C ALA A 113 -10.56 7.03 -15.33
N ALA A 114 -10.20 6.11 -16.22
CA ALA A 114 -10.39 6.21 -17.67
C ALA A 114 -11.86 5.98 -18.05
#